data_AF-X1VC39-F1
#
_entry.id   AF-X1VC39-F1
#
_cell.length_a   1.000
_cell.length_b   1.000
_cell.length_c   1.000
_cell.angle_alpha   90.00
_cell.angle_beta   90.00
_cell.angle_gamma   90.00
#
_symmetry.space_group_name_H-M   'P 1'
#
loop_
_entity.id
_entity.type
_entity.pdbx_description
1 polymer ?
#
loop_
_entity_poly.entity_id
_entity_poly.type
_entity_poly.pdbx_seq_one_letter_code
_entity_poly.pdbx_strand_id
1 'polypeptide(L)'
;LADTIQQGGLVKTSLKNFELARNEKGPMSSKNLSYTIEGTSKKYDLKKIIMQAMGNNAKNYLNPPIQNISYKGILKTSKEIIKWFKRSKDVEGDFKTTAMLMEKAGTGGALFRNLYRDFLKESYQKTKIEEINKSHKMFVDIARLWRAVSKLFIKAGDTKDIEYIYKASEILVEISDKEKKAMNILLNVCQG
;
A
#
# COMPACT_ATOMS: atom_id res chain seq x y z
N LEU A 1 -17.22 11.76 -15.52
CA LEU A 1 -16.09 11.81 -14.56
C LEU A 1 -14.94 11.05 -15.18
N ALA A 2 -13.71 11.58 -15.13
CA ALA A 2 -12.51 10.85 -15.53
C ALA A 2 -11.98 10.10 -14.29
N ASP A 3 -12.29 8.80 -14.20
CA ASP A 3 -12.02 7.98 -13.01
C ASP A 3 -10.55 7.55 -12.88
N THR A 4 -9.77 7.74 -13.96
CA THR A 4 -8.39 7.23 -14.09
C THR A 4 -7.32 8.31 -14.16
N ILE A 5 -7.70 9.59 -14.12
CA ILE A 5 -6.76 10.71 -14.03
C ILE A 5 -6.57 11.05 -12.57
N GLN A 6 -5.31 11.24 -12.15
CA GLN A 6 -4.94 11.58 -10.78
C GLN A 6 -5.78 12.78 -10.29
N GLN A 7 -6.66 12.53 -9.32
CA GLN A 7 -7.57 13.54 -8.79
C GLN A 7 -6.81 14.54 -7.90
N GLY A 8 -7.35 15.78 -7.81
CA GLY A 8 -6.76 16.88 -7.04
C GLY A 8 -6.94 18.27 -7.65
N GLY A 9 -7.54 18.38 -8.84
CA GLY A 9 -7.88 19.66 -9.46
C GLY A 9 -9.21 20.23 -8.98
N LEU A 10 -9.36 21.56 -9.03
CA LEU A 10 -10.65 22.24 -8.86
C LEU A 10 -11.58 21.88 -10.02
N VAL A 11 -12.71 21.24 -9.73
CA VAL A 11 -13.73 20.88 -10.72
C VAL A 11 -15.08 21.50 -10.36
N LYS A 12 -15.91 21.78 -11.36
CA LYS A 12 -17.30 22.24 -11.19
C LYS A 12 -18.25 21.16 -11.72
N THR A 13 -19.38 20.97 -11.03
CA THR A 13 -20.47 20.08 -11.44
C THR A 13 -21.80 20.68 -11.03
N SER A 14 -22.90 20.24 -11.63
CA SER A 14 -24.24 20.63 -11.19
C SER A 14 -24.58 19.97 -9.85
N LEU A 15 -25.44 20.62 -9.06
CA LEU A 15 -25.93 20.05 -7.79
C LEU A 15 -26.59 18.68 -8.02
N LYS A 16 -27.36 18.54 -9.11
CA LYS A 16 -28.01 17.29 -9.51
C LYS A 16 -27.00 16.15 -9.74
N ASN A 17 -25.91 16.43 -10.45
CA ASN A 17 -24.88 15.42 -10.70
C ASN A 17 -24.09 15.08 -9.44
N PHE A 18 -23.87 16.05 -8.56
CA PHE A 18 -23.25 15.80 -7.26
C PHE A 18 -24.12 14.91 -6.37
N GLU A 19 -25.44 15.18 -6.31
CA GLU A 19 -26.40 14.36 -5.58
C GLU A 19 -26.43 12.92 -6.09
N LEU A 20 -26.45 12.72 -7.42
CA LEU A 20 -26.37 11.38 -8.02
C LEU A 20 -25.09 10.66 -7.61
N ALA A 21 -23.93 11.32 -7.71
CA ALA A 21 -22.64 10.72 -7.36
C ALA A 21 -22.54 10.33 -5.89
N ARG A 22 -23.11 11.12 -4.97
CA ARG A 22 -23.12 10.79 -3.53
C ARG A 22 -24.08 9.64 -3.19
N ASN A 23 -25.15 9.49 -3.96
CA ASN A 23 -26.17 8.45 -3.80
C ASN A 23 -25.83 7.14 -4.52
N GLU A 24 -24.62 7.03 -5.09
CA GLU A 24 -24.22 5.85 -5.87
C GLU A 24 -24.35 4.55 -5.05
N LYS A 25 -24.86 3.50 -5.69
CA LYS A 25 -25.19 2.23 -5.03
C LYS A 25 -24.19 1.17 -5.46
N GLY A 26 -23.80 0.30 -4.53
CA GLY A 26 -22.94 -0.82 -4.84
C GLY A 26 -22.19 -1.34 -3.62
N PRO A 27 -21.34 -2.36 -3.81
CA PRO A 27 -20.40 -2.81 -2.80
C PRO A 27 -19.53 -1.62 -2.36
N MET A 28 -19.42 -1.37 -1.05
CA MET A 28 -18.71 -0.23 -0.46
C MET A 28 -19.35 1.17 -0.65
N SER A 29 -20.65 1.26 -0.94
CA SER A 29 -21.32 2.57 -0.94
C SER A 29 -21.29 3.23 0.45
N SER A 30 -21.00 4.52 0.49
CA SER A 30 -20.93 5.29 1.74
C SER A 30 -22.27 5.94 2.10
N LYS A 31 -23.38 5.69 1.38
CA LYS A 31 -24.73 6.23 1.66
C LYS A 31 -24.74 7.74 1.98
N ASN A 32 -24.14 8.56 1.11
CA ASN A 32 -24.00 10.01 1.32
C ASN A 32 -23.29 10.42 2.62
N LEU A 33 -22.39 9.59 3.17
CA LEU A 33 -21.69 9.89 4.41
C LEU A 33 -20.90 11.21 4.30
N SER A 34 -21.02 12.04 5.33
CA SER A 34 -20.25 13.25 5.51
C SER A 34 -19.85 13.38 6.97
N TYR A 35 -18.61 13.79 7.20
CA TYR A 35 -18.11 14.11 8.53
C TYR A 35 -17.58 15.53 8.52
N THR A 36 -17.87 16.26 9.59
CA THR A 36 -17.21 17.52 9.91
C THR A 36 -16.24 17.23 11.03
N ILE A 37 -14.95 17.55 10.81
CA ILE A 37 -13.93 17.42 11.84
C ILE A 37 -13.84 18.76 12.54
N GLU A 38 -14.15 18.77 13.84
CA GLU A 38 -14.05 19.96 14.69
C GLU A 38 -12.79 19.87 15.56
N GLY A 39 -12.12 21.01 15.75
CA GLY A 39 -10.99 21.10 16.66
C GLY A 39 -11.44 20.86 18.10
N THR A 40 -10.64 20.11 18.86
CA THR A 40 -10.88 19.88 20.30
C THR A 40 -9.80 20.55 21.13
N SER A 41 -10.16 21.06 22.31
CA SER A 41 -9.21 21.56 23.33
C SER A 41 -8.49 20.42 24.06
N LYS A 42 -8.84 19.17 23.78
CA LYS A 42 -8.24 17.99 24.40
C LYS A 42 -6.77 17.87 24.02
N LYS A 43 -5.89 17.87 25.02
CA LYS A 43 -4.47 17.59 24.84
C LYS A 43 -4.26 16.08 24.73
N TYR A 44 -3.44 15.66 23.78
CA TYR A 44 -3.09 14.27 23.55
C TYR A 44 -1.60 14.07 23.78
N ASP A 45 -1.24 12.99 24.48
CA ASP A 45 0.14 12.50 24.47
C ASP A 45 0.39 11.80 23.13
N LEU A 46 0.90 12.58 22.17
CA LEU A 46 1.19 12.09 20.82
C LEU A 46 2.20 10.95 20.84
N LYS A 47 3.19 10.97 21.73
CA LYS A 47 4.19 9.89 21.81
C LYS A 47 3.51 8.58 22.18
N LYS A 48 2.68 8.59 23.23
CA LYS A 48 1.93 7.40 23.65
C LYS A 48 1.01 6.88 22.54
N ILE A 49 0.27 7.78 21.87
CA ILE A 49 -0.65 7.40 20.79
C ILE A 49 0.09 6.81 19.60
N ILE A 50 1.21 7.41 19.19
CA ILE A 50 2.04 6.91 18.08
C ILE A 50 2.52 5.48 18.39
N MET A 51 3.07 5.24 19.59
CA MET A 51 3.55 3.92 19.99
C MET A 51 2.42 2.88 19.99
N GLN A 52 1.26 3.24 20.54
CA GLN A 52 0.10 2.33 20.58
C GLN A 52 -0.42 2.01 19.17
N ALA A 53 -0.62 3.02 18.31
CA ALA A 53 -1.12 2.84 16.96
C ALA A 53 -0.17 1.99 16.12
N MET A 54 1.14 2.27 16.21
CA MET A 54 2.18 1.55 15.49
C MET A 54 2.30 0.09 15.97
N GLY A 55 2.27 -0.15 17.28
CA GLY A 55 2.29 -1.50 17.85
C GLY A 55 1.08 -2.33 17.43
N ASN A 56 -0.12 -1.74 17.48
CA ASN A 56 -1.34 -2.38 16.99
C ASN A 56 -1.25 -2.73 15.49
N ASN A 57 -0.76 -1.80 14.67
CA ASN A 57 -0.58 -2.03 13.24
C ASN A 57 0.42 -3.17 12.98
N ALA A 58 1.58 -3.15 13.64
CA ALA A 58 2.60 -4.19 13.49
C ALA A 58 2.07 -5.56 13.93
N LYS A 59 1.35 -5.63 15.06
CA LYS A 59 0.72 -6.86 15.55
C LYS A 59 -0.28 -7.42 14.53
N ASN A 60 -1.17 -6.58 14.01
CA ASN A 60 -2.17 -7.01 13.03
C ASN A 60 -1.53 -7.43 11.71
N TYR A 61 -0.53 -6.68 11.24
CA TYR A 61 0.18 -7.00 10.00
C TYR A 61 0.90 -8.36 10.09
N LEU A 62 1.53 -8.65 11.23
CA LEU A 62 2.28 -9.90 11.46
C LEU A 62 1.36 -11.12 11.67
N ASN A 63 0.13 -10.90 12.09
CA ASN A 63 -0.87 -11.94 12.37
C ASN A 63 -2.09 -11.82 11.44
N PRO A 64 -1.91 -11.92 10.11
CA PRO A 64 -3.04 -11.83 9.20
C PRO A 64 -3.96 -13.05 9.38
N PRO A 65 -5.30 -12.87 9.34
CA PRO A 65 -6.26 -13.95 9.56
C PRO A 65 -6.27 -14.99 8.43
N ILE A 66 -5.76 -14.63 7.25
CA ILE A 66 -5.64 -15.51 6.08
C ILE A 66 -4.27 -15.31 5.40
N GLN A 67 -3.87 -16.28 4.57
CA GLN A 67 -2.55 -16.26 3.91
C GLN A 67 -2.41 -15.21 2.79
N ASN A 68 -3.52 -14.64 2.29
CA ASN A 68 -3.52 -13.74 1.14
C ASN A 68 -3.36 -12.25 1.52
N ILE A 69 -2.91 -11.96 2.74
CA ILE A 69 -2.80 -10.60 3.28
C ILE A 69 -1.40 -10.40 3.89
N SER A 70 -0.95 -9.15 3.97
CA SER A 70 0.35 -8.75 4.54
C SER A 70 1.52 -9.45 3.82
N TYR A 71 2.65 -9.64 4.51
CA TYR A 71 3.84 -10.29 3.96
C TYR A 71 3.55 -11.69 3.39
N LYS A 72 2.64 -12.46 4.01
CA LYS A 72 2.21 -13.77 3.50
C LYS A 72 1.54 -13.66 2.13
N GLY A 73 0.72 -12.64 1.94
CA GLY A 73 0.08 -12.33 0.66
C GLY A 73 1.10 -11.99 -0.41
N ILE A 74 2.10 -11.16 -0.08
CA ILE A 74 3.19 -10.79 -0.99
C ILE A 74 3.98 -12.04 -1.42
N LEU A 75 4.34 -12.89 -0.46
CA LEU A 75 5.03 -14.15 -0.73
C LEU A 75 4.19 -15.07 -1.61
N LYS A 76 2.87 -15.16 -1.37
CA LYS A 76 1.99 -15.94 -2.24
C LYS A 76 1.96 -15.37 -3.65
N THR A 77 1.83 -14.05 -3.79
CA THR A 77 1.80 -13.35 -5.08
C THR A 77 3.06 -13.65 -5.90
N SER A 78 4.25 -13.71 -5.29
CA SER A 78 5.50 -14.06 -6.00
C SER A 78 5.37 -15.36 -6.83
N LYS A 79 4.65 -16.35 -6.30
CA LYS A 79 4.43 -17.64 -6.96
C LYS A 79 3.28 -17.60 -7.96
N GLU A 80 2.22 -16.87 -7.64
CA GLU A 80 1.01 -16.84 -8.48
C GLU A 80 1.20 -16.03 -9.77
N ILE A 81 2.05 -14.99 -9.77
CA ILE A 81 2.29 -14.18 -10.98
C ILE A 81 2.93 -15.01 -12.11
N ILE A 82 3.75 -16.01 -11.78
CA ILE A 82 4.35 -16.94 -12.75
C ILE A 82 3.25 -17.78 -13.42
N LYS A 83 2.33 -18.32 -12.61
CA LYS A 83 1.21 -19.14 -13.12
C LYS A 83 0.21 -18.29 -13.90
N TRP A 84 0.00 -17.04 -13.49
CA TRP A 84 -0.89 -16.12 -14.16
C TRP A 84 -0.35 -15.75 -15.54
N PHE A 85 0.94 -15.39 -15.64
CA PHE A 85 1.58 -15.08 -16.91
C PHE A 85 1.41 -16.20 -17.94
N LYS A 86 1.66 -17.47 -17.54
CA LYS A 86 1.53 -18.64 -18.42
C LYS A 86 0.09 -18.93 -18.88
N ARG A 87 -0.91 -18.45 -18.15
CA ARG A 87 -2.34 -18.72 -18.44
C ARG A 87 -3.07 -17.52 -19.02
N SER A 88 -2.46 -16.34 -18.98
CA SER A 88 -3.08 -15.11 -19.48
C SER A 88 -3.24 -15.19 -21.00
N LYS A 89 -4.43 -14.79 -21.47
CA LYS A 89 -4.73 -14.64 -22.90
C LYS A 89 -4.34 -13.26 -23.43
N ASP A 90 -4.14 -12.30 -22.53
CA ASP A 90 -3.76 -10.92 -22.81
C ASP A 90 -2.71 -10.46 -21.79
N VAL A 91 -1.48 -10.98 -21.94
CA VAL A 91 -0.35 -10.64 -21.08
C VAL A 91 -0.08 -9.14 -21.05
N GLU A 92 -0.25 -8.47 -22.19
CA GLU A 92 0.01 -7.03 -22.29
C GLU A 92 -0.99 -6.23 -21.46
N GLY A 93 -2.29 -6.44 -21.69
CA GLY A 93 -3.36 -5.76 -20.96
C GLY A 93 -3.33 -6.08 -19.47
N ASP A 94 -3.21 -7.35 -19.11
CA ASP A 94 -3.19 -7.83 -17.72
C ASP A 94 -2.07 -7.17 -16.89
N PHE A 95 -0.82 -7.25 -17.39
CA PHE A 95 0.34 -6.82 -16.62
C PHE A 95 0.56 -5.30 -16.67
N LYS A 96 0.28 -4.62 -17.79
CA LYS A 96 0.34 -3.15 -17.85
C LYS A 96 -0.74 -2.50 -17.00
N THR A 97 -1.97 -3.03 -17.03
CA THR A 97 -3.05 -2.53 -16.18
C THR A 97 -2.69 -2.71 -14.71
N THR A 98 -2.16 -3.86 -14.33
CA THR A 98 -1.75 -4.13 -12.95
C THR A 98 -0.60 -3.22 -12.51
N ALA A 99 0.41 -3.01 -13.36
CA ALA A 99 1.50 -2.08 -13.07
C ALA A 99 0.99 -0.63 -12.87
N MET A 100 0.02 -0.20 -13.68
CA MET A 100 -0.65 1.09 -13.53
C MET A 100 -1.42 1.18 -12.21
N LEU A 101 -2.19 0.14 -11.85
CA LEU A 101 -2.92 0.10 -10.58
C LEU A 101 -1.98 0.15 -9.38
N MET A 102 -0.86 -0.56 -9.43
CA MET A 102 0.17 -0.60 -8.38
C MET A 102 0.78 0.78 -8.10
N GLU A 103 0.97 1.61 -9.13
CA GLU A 103 1.58 2.94 -9.00
C GLU A 103 0.56 4.06 -8.75
N LYS A 104 -0.62 3.99 -9.40
CA LYS A 104 -1.54 5.13 -9.49
C LYS A 104 -2.87 4.93 -8.76
N ALA A 105 -3.40 3.70 -8.68
CA ALA A 105 -4.73 3.45 -8.14
C ALA A 105 -4.73 3.13 -6.63
N GLY A 106 -3.56 3.10 -5.99
CA GLY A 106 -3.48 2.92 -4.55
C GLY A 106 -3.95 1.55 -4.05
N THR A 107 -3.70 0.47 -4.81
CA THR A 107 -4.18 -0.88 -4.49
C THR A 107 -3.12 -1.77 -3.82
N GLY A 108 -2.20 -1.17 -3.05
CA GLY A 108 -1.22 -1.94 -2.26
C GLY A 108 0.22 -1.91 -2.76
N GLY A 109 0.53 -1.22 -3.86
CA GLY A 109 1.90 -1.00 -4.34
C GLY A 109 2.68 0.06 -3.52
N ALA A 110 3.56 0.81 -4.19
CA ALA A 110 4.47 1.74 -3.53
C ALA A 110 3.76 2.88 -2.77
N LEU A 111 2.53 3.25 -3.15
CA LEU A 111 1.79 4.38 -2.56
C LEU A 111 1.62 4.26 -1.03
N PHE A 112 1.03 3.16 -0.54
CA PHE A 112 0.84 2.97 0.91
C PHE A 112 2.16 2.76 1.65
N ARG A 113 3.19 2.22 0.97
CA ARG A 113 4.53 2.07 1.56
C ARG A 113 5.19 3.44 1.74
N ASN A 114 5.00 4.37 0.81
CA ASN A 114 5.44 5.76 0.95
C ASN A 114 4.70 6.46 2.10
N LEU A 115 3.37 6.29 2.19
CA LEU A 115 2.59 6.84 3.30
C LEU A 115 3.10 6.32 4.65
N TYR A 116 3.30 5.01 4.79
CA TYR A 116 3.79 4.44 6.04
C TYR A 116 5.24 4.82 6.33
N ARG A 117 6.10 4.90 5.31
CA ARG A 117 7.47 5.43 5.41
C ARG A 117 7.47 6.84 6.01
N ASP A 118 6.60 7.73 5.52
CA ASP A 118 6.53 9.12 5.97
C ASP A 118 5.98 9.21 7.40
N PHE A 119 4.96 8.41 7.72
CA PHE A 119 4.49 8.23 9.09
C PHE A 119 5.62 7.80 10.05
N LEU A 120 6.46 6.83 9.65
CA LEU A 120 7.60 6.39 10.49
C LEU A 120 8.66 7.49 10.64
N LYS A 121 8.90 8.29 9.60
CA LYS A 121 9.83 9.43 9.66
C LYS A 121 9.37 10.45 10.69
N GLU A 122 8.11 10.85 10.62
CA GLU A 122 7.53 11.82 11.56
C GLU A 122 7.44 11.25 12.98
N SER A 123 7.10 9.96 13.10
CA SER A 123 7.10 9.24 14.37
C SER A 123 8.48 9.29 15.02
N TYR A 124 9.55 8.99 14.27
CA TYR A 124 10.91 9.11 14.78
C TYR A 124 11.26 10.53 15.21
N GLN A 125 10.85 11.55 14.45
CA GLN A 125 11.09 12.95 14.83
C GLN A 125 10.46 13.31 16.18
N LYS A 126 9.31 12.72 16.51
CA LYS A 126 8.58 12.94 17.77
C LYS A 126 9.08 12.06 18.92
N THR A 127 9.46 10.81 18.66
CA THR A 127 9.81 9.85 19.73
C THR A 127 11.30 9.70 19.97
N LYS A 128 12.13 9.99 18.95
CA LYS A 128 13.60 9.79 18.91
C LYS A 128 14.06 8.34 19.12
N ILE A 129 13.20 7.37 18.80
CA ILE A 129 13.49 5.94 18.93
C ILE A 129 14.15 5.40 17.65
N GLU A 130 15.38 4.89 17.73
CA GLU A 130 16.16 4.50 16.56
C GLU A 130 15.59 3.28 15.80
N GLU A 131 14.88 2.38 16.47
CA GLU A 131 14.18 1.24 15.84
C GLU A 131 13.12 1.71 14.83
N ILE A 132 12.48 2.84 15.11
CA ILE A 132 11.51 3.47 14.20
C ILE A 132 12.25 4.03 12.98
N ASN A 133 13.37 4.71 13.18
CA ASN A 133 14.21 5.24 12.09
C ASN A 133 14.77 4.11 11.21
N LYS A 134 15.20 2.99 11.82
CA LYS A 134 15.63 1.78 11.12
C LYS A 134 14.50 1.22 10.25
N SER A 135 13.30 1.11 10.81
CA SER A 135 12.12 0.65 10.08
C SER A 135 11.71 1.62 8.97
N HIS A 136 11.81 2.94 9.20
CA HIS A 136 11.62 3.96 8.17
C HIS A 136 12.54 3.73 6.97
N LYS A 137 13.86 3.57 7.21
CA LYS A 137 14.84 3.29 6.15
C LYS A 137 14.53 1.99 5.40
N MET A 138 14.07 0.95 6.09
CA MET A 138 13.59 -0.27 5.43
C MET A 138 12.39 0.01 4.53
N PHE A 139 11.43 0.83 4.97
CA PHE A 139 10.26 1.20 4.15
C PHE A 139 10.61 2.10 2.95
N VAL A 140 11.70 2.89 3.02
CA VAL A 140 12.25 3.58 1.84
C VAL A 140 12.65 2.55 0.77
N ASP A 141 13.39 1.52 1.16
CA ASP A 141 13.87 0.48 0.24
C ASP A 141 12.71 -0.39 -0.27
N ILE A 142 11.80 -0.80 0.61
CA ILE A 142 10.58 -1.55 0.24
C ILE A 142 9.77 -0.79 -0.81
N ALA A 143 9.55 0.52 -0.64
CA ALA A 143 8.82 1.33 -1.62
C ALA A 143 9.53 1.37 -2.98
N ARG A 144 10.87 1.41 -3.00
CA ARG A 144 11.68 1.33 -4.21
C ARG A 144 11.53 -0.02 -4.90
N LEU A 145 11.54 -1.12 -4.15
CA LEU A 145 11.37 -2.48 -4.68
C LEU A 145 9.98 -2.67 -5.29
N TRP A 146 8.92 -2.15 -4.67
CA TRP A 146 7.57 -2.18 -5.26
C TRP A 146 7.49 -1.47 -6.61
N ARG A 147 8.17 -0.31 -6.76
CA ARG A 147 8.28 0.37 -8.07
C ARG A 147 9.04 -0.47 -9.09
N ALA A 148 10.07 -1.21 -8.67
CA ALA A 148 10.81 -2.10 -9.54
C ALA A 148 9.92 -3.24 -10.08
N VAL A 149 9.06 -3.82 -9.23
CA VAL A 149 8.06 -4.82 -9.65
C VAL A 149 7.12 -4.25 -10.71
N SER A 150 6.58 -3.03 -10.50
CA SER A 150 5.70 -2.39 -11.50
C SER A 150 6.41 -2.20 -12.85
N LYS A 151 7.67 -1.74 -12.84
CA LYS A 151 8.47 -1.61 -14.07
C LYS A 151 8.71 -2.95 -14.77
N LEU A 152 8.93 -4.03 -14.01
CA LEU A 152 9.08 -5.37 -14.57
C LEU A 152 7.78 -5.88 -15.19
N PHE A 153 6.63 -5.57 -14.59
CA PHE A 153 5.32 -5.93 -15.16
C PHE A 153 5.06 -5.19 -16.48
N ILE A 154 5.43 -3.91 -16.59
CA ILE A 154 5.37 -3.18 -17.86
C ILE A 154 6.21 -3.87 -18.92
N LYS A 155 7.48 -4.20 -18.61
CA LYS A 155 8.36 -4.91 -19.52
C LYS A 155 7.81 -6.28 -19.93
N ALA A 156 7.28 -7.05 -18.98
CA ALA A 156 6.66 -8.34 -19.24
C ALA A 156 5.45 -8.20 -20.18
N GLY A 157 4.65 -7.14 -20.01
CA GLY A 157 3.54 -6.82 -20.91
C GLY A 157 4.00 -6.40 -22.31
N ASP A 158 5.05 -5.57 -22.41
CA ASP A 158 5.62 -5.10 -23.68
C ASP A 158 6.25 -6.22 -24.50
N THR A 159 7.06 -7.06 -23.86
CA THR A 159 7.88 -8.06 -24.55
C THR A 159 7.29 -9.45 -24.56
N LYS A 160 6.29 -9.71 -23.71
CA LYS A 160 5.73 -11.05 -23.45
C LYS A 160 6.80 -12.05 -23.03
N ASP A 161 7.83 -11.57 -22.36
CA ASP A 161 8.95 -12.39 -21.86
C ASP A 161 8.78 -12.72 -20.37
N ILE A 162 8.76 -14.02 -20.06
CA ILE A 162 8.58 -14.54 -18.71
C ILE A 162 9.76 -14.24 -17.78
N GLU A 163 10.95 -13.94 -18.31
CA GLU A 163 12.13 -13.62 -17.51
C GLU A 163 11.92 -12.39 -16.62
N TYR A 164 11.13 -11.42 -17.08
CA TYR A 164 10.75 -10.27 -16.27
C TYR A 164 9.83 -10.66 -15.10
N ILE A 165 9.01 -11.70 -15.25
CA ILE A 165 8.16 -12.22 -14.18
C ILE A 165 8.96 -13.00 -13.15
N TYR A 166 9.99 -13.76 -13.56
CA TYR A 166 10.89 -14.40 -12.61
C TYR A 166 11.63 -13.38 -11.75
N LYS A 167 12.19 -12.33 -12.36
CA LYS A 167 12.80 -11.21 -11.62
C LYS A 167 11.81 -10.52 -10.68
N ALA A 168 10.58 -10.31 -11.11
CA ALA A 168 9.55 -9.70 -10.27
C ALA A 168 9.18 -10.61 -9.08
N SER A 169 9.14 -11.92 -9.29
CA SER A 169 8.89 -12.91 -8.24
C SER A 169 9.97 -12.85 -7.16
N GLU A 170 11.25 -12.84 -7.53
CA GLU A 170 12.37 -12.72 -6.60
C GLU A 170 12.28 -11.46 -5.75
N ILE A 171 11.98 -10.32 -6.37
CA ILE A 171 11.80 -9.04 -5.65
C ILE A 171 10.61 -9.11 -4.70
N LEU A 172 9.50 -9.76 -5.06
CA LEU A 172 8.35 -9.92 -4.17
C LEU A 172 8.69 -10.78 -2.94
N VAL A 173 9.53 -11.82 -3.09
CA VAL A 173 10.05 -12.59 -1.95
C VAL A 173 10.87 -11.69 -1.02
N GLU A 174 11.78 -10.89 -1.59
CA GLU A 174 12.59 -9.93 -0.82
C GLU A 174 11.72 -8.90 -0.08
N ILE A 175 10.70 -8.34 -0.75
CA ILE A 175 9.75 -7.41 -0.15
C ILE A 175 9.03 -8.05 1.04
N SER A 176 8.53 -9.29 0.87
CA SER A 176 7.84 -10.03 1.94
C SER A 176 8.72 -10.12 3.19
N ASP A 177 9.97 -10.52 3.03
CA ASP A 177 10.89 -10.70 4.16
C ASP A 177 11.25 -9.37 4.82
N LYS A 178 11.48 -8.32 4.03
CA LYS A 178 11.76 -6.98 4.57
C LYS A 178 10.57 -6.40 5.32
N GLU A 179 9.35 -6.49 4.78
CA GLU A 179 8.15 -6.00 5.46
C GLU A 179 7.92 -6.76 6.77
N LYS A 180 8.07 -8.09 6.77
CA LYS A 180 8.01 -8.90 8.00
C LYS A 180 9.06 -8.44 9.02
N LYS A 181 10.30 -8.25 8.61
CA LYS A 181 11.39 -7.84 9.51
C LYS A 181 11.18 -6.43 10.08
N ALA A 182 10.78 -5.47 9.25
CA ALA A 182 10.48 -4.11 9.70
C ALA A 182 9.34 -4.11 10.73
N MET A 183 8.26 -4.85 10.47
CA MET A 183 7.14 -4.93 11.41
C MET A 183 7.49 -5.63 12.73
N ASN A 184 8.40 -6.62 12.73
CA ASN A 184 8.88 -7.21 13.99
C ASN A 184 9.69 -6.21 14.82
N ILE A 185 10.55 -5.41 14.18
CA ILE A 185 11.30 -4.33 14.87
C ILE A 185 10.31 -3.35 15.53
N LEU A 186 9.29 -2.92 14.77
CA LEU A 186 8.26 -2.02 15.28
C LEU A 186 7.43 -2.63 16.41
N LEU A 187 7.06 -3.90 16.31
CA LEU A 187 6.29 -4.57 17.36
C LEU A 187 7.09 -4.64 18.67
N ASN A 188 8.37 -5.04 18.59
CA ASN A 188 9.22 -5.20 19.76
C ASN A 188 9.41 -3.87 20.51
N VAL A 189 9.66 -2.77 19.77
CA VAL A 189 9.86 -1.46 20.41
C VAL A 189 8.57 -0.83 20.95
N CYS A 190 7.41 -1.30 20.52
CA CYS A 190 6.11 -0.87 21.07
C CYS A 190 5.64 -1.71 22.26
N GLN A 191 6.31 -2.83 22.55
CA GLN A 191 6.01 -3.72 23.66
C GLN A 191 6.94 -3.54 24.86
N GLY A 192 8.08 -2.86 24.67
CA GLY A 192 8.95 -2.37 25.76
C GLY A 192 8.53 -1.00 26.24
#